data_AF-A0A947NI12-F1
#
_entry.id   AF-A0A947NI12-F1
#
_cell.length_a   1.000
_cell.length_b   1.000
_cell.length_c   1.000
_cell.angle_alpha   90.00
_cell.angle_beta   90.00
_cell.angle_gamma   90.00
#
_symmetry.space_group_name_H-M   'P 1'
#
loop_
_entity.id
_entity.type
_entity.pdbx_description
1 polymer ?
#
loop_
_entity_poly.entity_id
_entity_poly.type
_entity_poly.pdbx_seq_one_letter_code
_entity_poly.pdbx_strand_id
1 'polypeptide(L)'
;MNEEITTIKKKKWYKRKLFYVLAVVGLLIASIVYGQIKKANQPPSYETIKVEKGIISQTVDATGNVESANELDLRFESSGRIGHIYKQTGDKVKSGNLLVDLELGSLNASVAQASAGVRKAQADLDKQLAGNTGEYIASMQAKLDKANADLDQIKASSASAVSNAEATLQDAENNLELAEGGENSQIVQDAYDDMVALLSSVQNTLSEALVEADNILG
;
A
#
# COMPACT_ATOMS: atom_id res chain seq x y z
N MET A 1 100.45 147.69 35.44
CA MET A 1 100.99 146.61 34.59
C MET A 1 99.98 145.48 34.64
N ASN A 2 99.35 145.19 33.49
CA ASN A 2 98.61 143.97 33.11
C ASN A 2 97.23 143.75 33.80
N GLU A 3 96.16 143.30 33.15
CA GLU A 3 95.80 143.03 31.75
C GLU A 3 94.26 142.84 31.67
N GLU A 4 93.76 142.76 30.44
CA GLU A 4 92.40 142.68 29.87
C GLU A 4 91.40 141.69 30.57
N ILE A 5 90.07 141.69 30.35
CA ILE A 5 89.34 141.39 29.11
C ILE A 5 87.89 141.94 29.16
N THR A 6 87.38 142.15 27.94
CA THR A 6 86.33 143.02 27.43
C THR A 6 84.88 142.49 27.47
N THR A 7 83.97 143.46 27.40
CA THR A 7 82.49 143.39 27.33
C THR A 7 81.94 143.08 25.94
N ILE A 8 80.79 142.39 25.81
CA ILE A 8 79.90 142.57 24.63
C ILE A 8 78.40 142.48 24.99
N LYS A 9 77.67 143.57 24.71
CA LYS A 9 76.22 143.78 24.89
C LYS A 9 75.50 143.46 23.55
N LYS A 10 74.50 142.56 23.50
CA LYS A 10 73.68 142.32 22.28
C LYS A 10 72.16 142.30 22.51
N LYS A 11 71.49 142.80 21.47
CA LYS A 11 70.19 143.49 21.37
C LYS A 11 68.98 142.54 21.27
N LYS A 12 67.84 142.97 21.84
CA LYS A 12 66.67 142.19 22.31
C LYS A 12 65.57 141.81 21.27
N TRP A 13 65.89 141.50 19.99
CA TRP A 13 64.87 141.22 18.93
C TRP A 13 64.74 139.74 18.49
N TYR A 14 65.55 138.79 18.97
CA TYR A 14 65.52 137.39 18.48
C TYR A 14 64.51 136.46 19.18
N LYS A 15 64.02 136.83 20.38
CA LYS A 15 63.15 135.95 21.20
C LYS A 15 61.75 135.72 20.63
N ARG A 16 61.23 136.62 19.78
CA ARG A 16 59.90 136.47 19.16
C ARG A 16 59.87 135.38 18.08
N LYS A 17 60.93 135.25 17.28
CA LYS A 17 61.00 134.22 16.22
C LYS A 17 61.12 132.81 16.80
N LEU A 18 61.82 132.65 17.93
CA LEU A 18 61.94 131.36 18.62
C LEU A 18 60.60 130.86 19.18
N PHE A 19 59.72 131.76 19.64
CA PHE A 19 58.39 131.40 20.13
C PHE A 19 57.49 130.82 19.03
N TYR A 20 57.53 131.38 17.81
CA TYR A 20 56.76 130.86 16.68
C TYR A 20 57.22 129.46 16.25
N VAL A 21 58.54 129.21 16.24
CA VAL A 21 59.08 127.88 15.91
C VAL A 21 58.63 126.84 16.93
N LEU A 22 58.68 127.17 18.24
CA LEU A 22 58.19 126.28 19.29
C LEU A 22 56.67 126.02 19.21
N ALA A 23 55.87 127.02 18.85
CA ALA A 23 54.43 126.84 18.68
C ALA A 23 54.08 125.91 17.51
N VAL A 24 54.79 126.02 16.37
CA VAL A 24 54.60 125.14 15.21
C VAL A 24 55.01 123.70 15.53
N VAL A 25 56.13 123.51 16.25
CA VAL A 25 56.57 122.18 16.69
C VAL A 25 55.57 121.58 17.69
N GLY A 26 55.03 122.38 18.62
CA GLY A 26 53.98 121.94 19.54
C GLY A 26 52.70 121.49 18.83
N LEU A 27 52.27 122.23 17.80
CA LEU A 27 51.12 121.87 16.97
C LEU A 27 51.34 120.58 16.17
N LEU A 28 52.54 120.39 15.61
CA LEU A 28 52.88 119.15 14.90
C LEU A 28 52.86 117.94 15.82
N ILE A 29 53.44 118.05 17.02
CA ILE A 29 53.43 116.96 18.01
C ILE A 29 51.99 116.66 18.45
N ALA A 30 51.17 117.68 18.72
CA ALA A 30 49.77 117.49 19.09
C ALA A 30 48.97 116.78 17.98
N SER A 31 49.21 117.11 16.71
CA SER A 31 48.53 116.47 15.58
C SER A 31 48.92 115.00 15.41
N ILE A 32 50.18 114.65 15.65
CA ILE A 32 50.67 113.26 15.60
C ILE A 32 50.06 112.43 16.74
N VAL A 33 50.07 112.98 17.96
CA VAL A 33 49.49 112.31 19.14
C VAL A 33 47.98 112.10 18.96
N TYR A 34 47.27 113.11 18.44
CA TYR A 34 45.83 113.00 18.16
C TYR A 34 45.52 111.90 17.12
N GLY A 35 46.35 111.76 16.09
CA GLY A 35 46.22 110.70 15.10
C GLY A 35 46.44 109.28 15.66
N GLN A 36 47.37 109.11 16.59
CA GLN A 36 47.66 107.82 17.24
C GLN A 36 46.52 107.39 18.18
N ILE A 37 45.97 108.33 18.98
CA ILE A 37 44.85 108.03 19.89
C ILE A 37 43.60 107.62 19.11
N LYS A 38 43.34 108.26 17.96
CA LYS A 38 42.18 107.90 17.11
C LYS A 38 42.30 106.53 16.44
N LYS A 39 43.53 106.07 16.15
CA LYS A 39 43.77 104.71 15.63
C LYS A 39 43.70 103.65 16.73
N ALA A 40 44.16 103.97 17.95
CA ALA A 40 44.10 103.04 19.08
C ALA A 40 42.67 102.80 19.62
N ASN A 41 41.74 103.73 19.39
CA ASN A 41 40.36 103.65 19.86
C ASN A 41 39.35 103.13 18.83
N GLN A 42 39.77 102.37 17.81
CA GLN A 42 38.81 101.67 16.93
C GLN A 42 38.41 100.34 17.56
N PRO A 43 37.13 100.12 17.93
CA PRO A 43 36.69 98.86 18.51
C PRO A 43 36.84 97.72 17.47
N PRO A 44 37.20 96.50 17.89
CA PRO A 44 37.35 95.35 17.00
C PRO A 44 36.02 95.00 16.32
N SER A 45 36.06 94.75 15.01
CA SER A 45 34.90 94.34 14.22
C SER A 45 34.74 92.82 14.28
N TYR A 46 33.56 92.34 14.68
CA TYR A 46 33.23 90.92 14.72
C TYR A 46 32.22 90.59 13.61
N GLU A 47 32.53 89.58 12.80
CA GLU A 47 31.53 88.97 11.93
C GLU A 47 30.74 87.94 12.74
N THR A 48 29.42 88.10 12.80
CA THR A 48 28.51 87.15 13.46
C THR A 48 27.49 86.66 12.45
N ILE A 49 27.08 85.40 12.58
CA ILE A 49 25.99 84.81 11.80
C ILE A 49 24.81 84.53 12.73
N LYS A 50 23.60 84.80 12.23
CA LYS A 50 22.36 84.58 12.97
C LYS A 50 22.02 83.09 12.93
N VAL A 51 21.84 82.48 14.11
CA VAL A 51 21.43 81.07 14.21
C VAL A 51 19.91 80.97 14.08
N GLU A 52 19.43 80.16 13.14
CA GLU A 52 18.01 79.85 12.94
C GLU A 52 17.67 78.44 13.44
N LYS A 53 16.52 78.29 14.09
CA LYS A 53 16.03 76.98 14.54
C LYS A 53 15.24 76.32 13.40
N GLY A 54 15.73 75.18 12.93
CA GLY A 54 15.02 74.30 11.99
C GLY A 54 14.70 72.94 12.63
N ILE A 55 13.77 72.21 12.03
CA ILE A 55 13.48 70.81 12.40
C ILE A 55 14.58 69.94 11.80
N ILE A 56 15.31 69.22 12.65
CA ILE A 56 16.30 68.22 12.23
C ILE A 56 15.60 66.87 12.23
N SER A 57 15.38 66.28 11.06
CA SER A 57 14.86 64.93 10.93
C SER A 57 16.03 63.96 10.88
N GLN A 58 16.14 63.10 11.89
CA GLN A 58 17.14 62.03 11.91
C GLN A 58 16.49 60.73 11.44
N THR A 59 16.76 60.36 10.18
CA THR A 59 16.34 59.07 9.64
C THR A 59 17.32 57.99 10.09
N VAL A 60 16.82 56.87 10.57
CA VAL A 60 17.61 55.68 10.87
C VAL A 60 17.32 54.65 9.80
N ASP A 61 18.32 54.36 8.96
CA ASP A 61 18.22 53.30 7.97
C ASP A 61 18.56 51.96 8.64
N ALA A 62 17.57 51.06 8.69
CA ALA A 62 17.75 49.70 9.19
C ALA A 62 17.74 48.73 8.01
N THR A 63 18.81 47.94 7.87
CA THR A 63 18.86 46.85 6.88
C THR A 63 18.41 45.56 7.53
N GLY A 64 17.48 44.85 6.89
CA GLY A 64 17.04 43.52 7.28
C GLY A 64 16.87 42.65 6.06
N ASN A 65 17.01 41.33 6.24
CA ASN A 65 16.73 40.38 5.17
C ASN A 65 15.22 40.09 5.11
N VAL A 66 14.69 39.99 3.89
CA VAL A 66 13.31 39.55 3.66
C VAL A 66 13.35 38.06 3.34
N GLU A 67 12.69 37.26 4.16
CA GLU A 67 12.55 35.82 3.97
C GLU A 67 11.07 35.45 3.80
N SER A 68 10.82 34.32 3.14
CA SER A 68 9.45 33.83 2.95
C SER A 68 8.87 33.39 4.29
N ALA A 69 7.64 33.83 4.59
CA ALA A 69 6.96 33.41 5.82
C ALA A 69 6.62 31.90 5.83
N ASN A 70 6.54 31.26 4.66
CA ASN A 70 6.28 29.82 4.53
C ASN A 70 7.14 29.22 3.42
N GLU A 71 7.82 28.13 3.73
CA GLU A 71 8.57 27.30 2.79
C GLU A 71 8.19 25.84 3.03
N LEU A 72 8.05 25.07 1.94
CA LEU A 72 7.69 23.66 2.01
C LEU A 72 8.55 22.87 1.01
N ASP A 73 9.32 21.91 1.53
CA ASP A 73 10.05 20.94 0.71
C ASP A 73 9.08 19.84 0.25
N LEU A 74 8.93 19.69 -1.07
CA LEU A 74 8.02 18.71 -1.68
C LEU A 74 8.80 17.47 -2.09
N ARG A 75 8.35 16.30 -1.64
CA ARG A 75 8.97 15.00 -1.92
C ARG A 75 7.90 14.00 -2.32
N PHE A 76 8.26 13.05 -3.16
CA PHE A 76 7.38 11.92 -3.46
C PHE A 76 7.31 10.97 -2.27
N GLU A 77 6.11 10.45 -2.01
CA GLU A 77 5.89 9.43 -0.97
C GLU A 77 6.53 8.08 -1.36
N SER A 78 6.60 7.80 -2.67
CA SER A 78 7.13 6.57 -3.23
C SER A 78 8.33 6.85 -4.13
N SER A 79 9.30 5.93 -4.16
CA SER A 79 10.38 5.97 -5.14
C SER A 79 9.87 5.62 -6.53
N GLY A 80 10.22 6.41 -7.55
CA GLY A 80 9.83 6.15 -8.94
C GLY A 80 10.57 7.04 -9.93
N ARG A 81 10.39 6.77 -11.22
CA ARG A 81 10.87 7.64 -12.30
C ARG A 81 9.86 8.74 -12.54
N ILE A 82 10.32 9.97 -12.77
CA ILE A 82 9.44 11.08 -13.17
C ILE A 82 8.88 10.76 -14.56
N GLY A 83 7.56 10.83 -14.71
CA GLY A 83 6.88 10.69 -16.00
C GLY A 83 6.86 12.01 -16.76
N HIS A 84 6.27 13.02 -16.12
CA HIS A 84 5.95 14.32 -16.68
C HIS A 84 6.11 15.40 -15.63
N ILE A 85 6.57 16.57 -16.09
CA ILE A 85 6.64 17.79 -15.31
C ILE A 85 5.62 18.76 -15.91
N TYR A 86 4.64 19.15 -15.11
CA TYR A 86 3.52 20.00 -15.52
C TYR A 86 3.72 21.48 -15.19
N LYS A 87 4.68 21.80 -14.30
CA LYS A 87 5.01 23.16 -13.85
C LYS A 87 6.50 23.39 -13.85
N GLN A 88 6.93 24.58 -14.25
CA GLN A 88 8.32 24.97 -14.31
C GLN A 88 8.71 25.86 -13.13
N THR A 89 10.02 25.97 -12.88
CA THR A 89 10.55 26.86 -11.86
C THR A 89 10.12 28.30 -12.11
N GLY A 90 9.50 28.92 -11.10
CA GLY A 90 8.96 30.28 -11.17
C GLY A 90 7.45 30.36 -11.43
N ASP A 91 6.80 29.25 -11.74
CA ASP A 91 5.35 29.21 -11.91
C ASP A 91 4.61 29.40 -10.57
N LYS A 92 3.56 30.22 -10.59
CA LYS A 92 2.63 30.32 -9.46
C LYS A 92 1.71 29.09 -9.45
N VAL A 93 1.65 28.40 -8.31
CA VAL A 93 0.85 27.18 -8.12
C VAL A 93 -0.11 27.36 -6.95
N LYS A 94 -1.22 26.62 -6.98
CA LYS A 94 -2.21 26.56 -5.89
C LYS A 94 -2.27 25.14 -5.32
N SER A 95 -2.81 25.01 -4.11
CA SER A 95 -3.04 23.70 -3.50
C SER A 95 -3.88 22.80 -4.43
N GLY A 96 -3.48 21.53 -4.54
CA GLY A 96 -4.11 20.54 -5.43
C GLY A 96 -3.64 20.59 -6.88
N ASN A 97 -2.70 21.46 -7.26
CA ASN A 97 -2.13 21.43 -8.60
C ASN A 97 -1.12 20.27 -8.73
N LEU A 98 -1.32 19.44 -9.76
CA LEU A 98 -0.34 18.44 -10.16
C LEU A 98 0.89 19.16 -10.71
N LEU A 99 2.03 18.99 -10.02
CA LEU A 99 3.30 19.60 -10.41
C LEU A 99 4.11 18.65 -11.28
N VAL A 100 4.21 17.40 -10.84
CA VAL A 100 5.00 16.32 -11.45
C VAL A 100 4.28 15.01 -11.18
N ASP A 101 4.29 14.06 -12.13
CA ASP A 101 3.84 12.69 -11.91
C ASP A 101 5.00 11.69 -11.94
N LEU A 102 4.78 10.53 -11.34
CA LEU A 102 5.68 9.38 -11.48
C LEU A 102 5.13 8.46 -12.56
N GLU A 103 6.04 7.77 -13.24
CA GLU A 103 5.66 6.75 -14.20
C GLU A 103 5.05 5.53 -13.49
N LEU A 104 3.79 5.22 -13.82
CA LEU A 104 2.98 4.23 -13.11
C LEU A 104 2.93 2.87 -13.80
N GLY A 105 3.79 2.57 -14.79
CA GLY A 105 3.69 1.35 -15.61
C GLY A 105 3.69 0.06 -14.79
N SER A 106 4.66 -0.10 -13.89
CA SER A 106 4.76 -1.28 -13.01
C SER A 106 3.66 -1.32 -11.95
N LEU A 107 3.23 -0.15 -11.44
CA LEU A 107 2.15 -0.05 -10.47
C LEU A 107 0.81 -0.43 -11.10
N ASN A 108 0.51 0.06 -12.31
CA ASN A 108 -0.69 -0.28 -13.06
C ASN A 108 -0.74 -1.77 -13.41
N ALA A 109 0.39 -2.36 -13.80
CA ALA A 109 0.49 -3.80 -14.01
C ALA A 109 0.20 -4.59 -12.72
N SER A 110 0.75 -4.14 -11.59
CA SER A 110 0.51 -4.75 -10.28
C SER A 110 -0.96 -4.66 -9.85
N VAL A 111 -1.61 -3.51 -10.07
CA VAL A 111 -3.04 -3.31 -9.81
C VAL A 111 -3.89 -4.21 -10.71
N ALA A 112 -3.54 -4.33 -12.00
CA ALA A 112 -4.23 -5.20 -12.94
C ALA A 112 -4.11 -6.68 -12.54
N GLN A 113 -2.91 -7.11 -12.13
CA GLN A 113 -2.65 -8.46 -11.63
C GLN A 113 -3.46 -8.74 -10.34
N ALA A 114 -3.44 -7.82 -9.37
CA ALA A 114 -4.21 -7.96 -8.15
C ALA A 114 -5.72 -8.04 -8.43
N SER A 115 -6.23 -7.19 -9.32
CA SER A 115 -7.63 -7.19 -9.75
C SER A 115 -8.03 -8.50 -10.44
N ALA A 116 -7.15 -9.07 -11.26
CA ALA A 116 -7.36 -10.39 -11.86
C ALA A 116 -7.37 -11.50 -10.80
N GLY A 117 -6.49 -11.41 -9.79
CA GLY A 117 -6.48 -12.33 -8.64
C GLY A 117 -7.81 -12.32 -7.87
N VAL A 118 -8.36 -11.12 -7.60
CA VAL A 118 -9.67 -10.97 -6.94
C VAL A 118 -10.78 -11.59 -7.78
N ARG A 119 -10.85 -11.31 -9.09
CA ARG A 119 -11.87 -11.89 -9.97
C ARG A 119 -11.80 -13.42 -10.01
N LYS A 120 -10.59 -13.98 -10.04
CA LYS A 120 -10.39 -15.44 -10.00
C LYS A 120 -10.90 -16.02 -8.68
N ALA A 121 -10.52 -15.44 -7.55
CA ALA A 121 -10.95 -15.91 -6.24
C ALA A 121 -12.48 -15.84 -6.09
N GLN A 122 -13.12 -14.80 -6.62
CA GLN A 122 -14.58 -14.70 -6.64
C GLN A 122 -15.21 -15.80 -7.50
N ALA A 123 -14.69 -16.04 -8.70
CA ALA A 123 -15.20 -17.11 -9.56
C ALA A 123 -15.03 -18.50 -8.93
N ASP A 124 -13.91 -18.73 -8.24
CA ASP A 124 -13.66 -19.98 -7.50
C ASP A 124 -14.64 -20.14 -6.33
N LEU A 125 -14.93 -19.06 -5.60
CA LEU A 125 -15.94 -19.04 -4.53
C LEU A 125 -17.34 -19.32 -5.09
N ASP A 126 -17.74 -18.64 -6.16
CA ASP A 126 -19.04 -18.82 -6.80
C ASP A 126 -19.20 -20.26 -7.30
N LYS A 127 -18.14 -20.85 -7.85
CA LYS A 127 -18.10 -22.26 -8.26
C LYS A 127 -18.29 -23.21 -7.07
N GLN A 128 -17.69 -22.92 -5.92
CA GLN A 128 -17.87 -23.73 -4.72
C GLN A 128 -19.28 -23.57 -4.12
N LEU A 129 -19.83 -22.36 -4.11
CA LEU A 129 -21.17 -22.06 -3.60
C LEU A 129 -22.29 -22.61 -4.49
N ALA A 130 -22.09 -22.60 -5.81
CA ALA A 130 -23.00 -23.24 -6.76
C ALA A 130 -23.12 -24.75 -6.50
N GLY A 131 -22.16 -25.33 -5.78
CA GLY A 131 -22.15 -26.75 -5.42
C GLY A 131 -22.02 -27.65 -6.64
N ASN A 132 -22.42 -28.90 -6.47
CA ASN A 132 -22.52 -29.83 -7.60
C ASN A 132 -23.73 -29.44 -8.46
N THR A 133 -23.55 -29.39 -9.77
CA THR A 133 -24.65 -29.07 -10.69
C THR A 133 -25.78 -30.10 -10.54
N GLY A 134 -27.01 -29.72 -10.88
CA GLY A 134 -28.15 -30.64 -10.84
C GLY A 134 -27.89 -31.93 -11.62
N GLU A 135 -27.13 -31.84 -12.72
CA GLU A 135 -26.70 -32.98 -13.54
C GLU A 135 -25.75 -33.92 -12.79
N TYR A 136 -24.82 -33.37 -12.00
CA TYR A 136 -23.93 -34.20 -11.17
C TYR A 136 -24.72 -34.93 -10.09
N ILE A 137 -25.65 -34.24 -9.41
CA ILE A 137 -26.52 -34.85 -8.40
C ILE A 137 -27.39 -35.94 -9.03
N ALA A 138 -28.03 -35.65 -10.17
CA ALA A 138 -28.83 -36.64 -10.91
C ALA A 138 -28.00 -37.86 -11.34
N SER A 139 -26.75 -37.65 -11.79
CA SER A 139 -25.84 -38.75 -12.13
C SER A 139 -25.49 -39.60 -10.91
N MET A 140 -25.22 -38.98 -9.76
CA MET A 140 -24.95 -39.71 -8.51
C MET A 140 -26.19 -40.46 -8.02
N GLN A 141 -27.38 -39.87 -8.13
CA GLN A 141 -28.64 -40.52 -7.80
C GLN A 141 -28.87 -41.76 -8.68
N ALA A 142 -28.68 -41.63 -10.00
CA ALA A 142 -28.80 -42.76 -10.92
C ALA A 142 -27.79 -43.89 -10.64
N LYS A 143 -26.57 -43.55 -10.21
CA LYS A 143 -25.57 -44.55 -9.77
C LYS A 143 -25.99 -45.24 -8.49
N LEU A 144 -26.58 -44.51 -7.55
CA LEU A 144 -27.09 -45.06 -6.29
C LEU A 144 -28.28 -45.99 -6.55
N ASP A 145 -29.22 -45.58 -7.40
CA ASP A 145 -30.37 -46.41 -7.80
C ASP A 145 -29.91 -47.70 -8.49
N LYS A 146 -28.92 -47.60 -9.40
CA LYS A 146 -28.31 -48.78 -10.03
C LYS A 146 -27.66 -49.70 -9.01
N ALA A 147 -26.88 -49.15 -8.07
CA ALA A 147 -26.21 -49.95 -7.05
C ALA A 147 -27.20 -50.68 -6.13
N ASN A 148 -28.34 -50.05 -5.81
CA ASN A 148 -29.41 -50.68 -5.05
C ASN A 148 -30.08 -51.81 -5.85
N ALA A 149 -30.38 -51.57 -7.13
CA ALA A 149 -30.94 -52.59 -8.00
C ALA A 149 -29.99 -53.80 -8.16
N ASP A 150 -28.69 -53.55 -8.34
CA ASP A 150 -27.67 -54.60 -8.40
C ASP A 150 -27.60 -55.39 -7.08
N LEU A 151 -27.70 -54.71 -5.93
CA LEU A 151 -27.72 -55.34 -4.61
C LEU A 151 -28.95 -56.25 -4.42
N ASP A 152 -30.14 -55.77 -4.79
CA ASP A 152 -31.37 -56.54 -4.67
C ASP A 152 -31.35 -57.77 -5.59
N GLN A 153 -30.81 -57.63 -6.80
CA GLN A 153 -30.63 -58.75 -7.71
C GLN A 153 -29.63 -59.79 -7.17
N ILE A 154 -28.53 -59.35 -6.58
CA ILE A 154 -27.57 -60.27 -5.94
C ILE A 154 -28.22 -61.00 -4.76
N LYS A 155 -29.00 -60.30 -3.92
CA LYS A 155 -29.73 -60.92 -2.81
C LYS A 155 -30.72 -61.97 -3.30
N ALA A 156 -31.52 -61.64 -4.31
CA ALA A 156 -32.49 -62.57 -4.89
C ALA A 156 -31.80 -63.80 -5.49
N SER A 157 -30.73 -63.59 -6.25
CA SER A 157 -29.93 -64.68 -6.83
C SER A 157 -29.30 -65.57 -5.74
N SER A 158 -28.76 -64.97 -4.69
CA SER A 158 -28.18 -65.69 -3.55
C SER A 158 -29.23 -66.49 -2.79
N ALA A 159 -30.43 -65.94 -2.57
CA ALA A 159 -31.52 -66.64 -1.91
C ALA A 159 -31.95 -67.87 -2.72
N SER A 160 -32.08 -67.73 -4.04
CA SER A 160 -32.37 -68.84 -4.95
C SER A 160 -31.24 -69.89 -4.95
N ALA A 161 -29.98 -69.46 -4.94
CA ALA A 161 -28.84 -70.38 -4.89
C ALA A 161 -28.80 -71.18 -3.58
N VAL A 162 -29.10 -70.54 -2.44
CA VAL A 162 -29.21 -71.23 -1.15
C VAL A 162 -30.37 -72.22 -1.17
N SER A 163 -31.55 -71.82 -1.63
CA SER A 163 -32.71 -72.73 -1.72
C SER A 163 -32.44 -73.95 -2.61
N ASN A 164 -31.76 -73.77 -3.74
CA ASN A 164 -31.37 -74.88 -4.61
C ASN A 164 -30.33 -75.80 -3.95
N ALA A 165 -29.38 -75.23 -3.20
CA ALA A 165 -28.39 -76.01 -2.46
C ALA A 165 -29.03 -76.82 -1.33
N GLU A 166 -29.99 -76.23 -0.61
CA GLU A 166 -30.79 -76.92 0.42
C GLU A 166 -31.60 -78.07 -0.18
N ALA A 167 -32.27 -77.86 -1.32
CA ALA A 167 -33.00 -78.93 -2.01
C ALA A 167 -32.08 -80.07 -2.45
N THR A 168 -30.91 -79.73 -3.02
CA THR A 168 -29.91 -80.73 -3.43
C THR A 168 -29.35 -81.50 -2.25
N LEU A 169 -29.14 -80.83 -1.11
CA LEU A 169 -28.70 -81.46 0.13
C LEU A 169 -29.77 -82.44 0.65
N GLN A 170 -31.03 -82.01 0.71
CA GLN A 170 -32.14 -82.87 1.13
C GLN A 170 -32.28 -84.11 0.23
N ASP A 171 -32.17 -83.94 -1.09
CA ASP A 171 -32.19 -85.07 -2.02
C ASP A 171 -31.01 -86.02 -1.79
N ALA A 172 -29.82 -85.49 -1.52
CA ALA A 172 -28.64 -86.29 -1.21
C ALA A 172 -28.78 -87.04 0.13
N GLU A 173 -29.36 -86.41 1.16
CA GLU A 173 -29.66 -87.02 2.46
C GLU A 173 -30.69 -88.15 2.32
N ASN A 174 -31.80 -87.91 1.61
CA ASN A 174 -32.82 -88.93 1.34
C ASN A 174 -32.23 -90.13 0.59
N ASN A 175 -31.41 -89.88 -0.44
CA ASN A 175 -30.76 -90.94 -1.20
C ASN A 175 -29.76 -91.74 -0.35
N LEU A 176 -29.04 -91.07 0.57
CA LEU A 176 -28.15 -91.72 1.51
C LEU A 176 -28.93 -92.61 2.47
N GLU A 177 -30.00 -92.10 3.09
CA GLU A 177 -30.87 -92.85 4.01
C GLU A 177 -31.42 -94.11 3.35
N LEU A 178 -31.92 -94.00 2.12
CA LEU A 178 -32.45 -95.13 1.37
C LEU A 178 -31.38 -96.19 1.01
N ALA A 179 -30.11 -95.80 0.94
CA ALA A 179 -28.98 -96.67 0.63
C ALA A 179 -28.23 -97.16 1.89
N GLU A 180 -28.46 -96.53 3.04
CA GLU A 180 -27.87 -96.93 4.32
C GLU A 180 -28.37 -98.33 4.71
N GLY A 181 -27.44 -99.20 5.13
CA GLY A 181 -27.72 -100.61 5.44
C GLY A 181 -27.27 -101.63 4.39
N GLY A 182 -26.76 -101.18 3.23
CA GLY A 182 -26.17 -102.06 2.21
C GLY A 182 -27.17 -103.09 1.70
N GLU A 183 -26.89 -104.39 1.89
CA GLU A 183 -27.82 -105.48 1.51
C GLU A 183 -29.17 -105.43 2.25
N ASN A 184 -29.24 -104.77 3.41
CA ASN A 184 -30.48 -104.60 4.17
C ASN A 184 -31.15 -103.24 3.94
N SER A 185 -30.64 -102.42 3.02
CA SER A 185 -31.18 -101.08 2.76
C SER A 185 -32.61 -101.13 2.22
N GLN A 186 -33.36 -100.04 2.42
CA GLN A 186 -34.77 -99.93 2.03
C GLN A 186 -34.94 -100.18 0.52
N ILE A 187 -34.04 -99.61 -0.30
CA ILE A 187 -34.03 -99.82 -1.76
C ILE A 187 -33.86 -101.30 -2.12
N VAL A 188 -33.01 -102.04 -1.39
CA VAL A 188 -32.76 -103.46 -1.67
C VAL A 188 -33.94 -104.32 -1.23
N GLN A 189 -34.58 -103.99 -0.11
CA GLN A 189 -35.79 -104.68 0.34
C GLN A 189 -36.95 -104.47 -0.63
N ASP A 190 -37.23 -103.22 -1.03
CA ASP A 190 -38.29 -102.90 -1.98
C ASP A 190 -38.06 -103.61 -3.34
N ALA A 191 -36.82 -103.62 -3.83
CA ALA A 191 -36.46 -104.33 -5.06
C ALA A 191 -36.61 -105.86 -4.95
N TYR A 192 -36.34 -106.43 -3.77
CA TYR A 192 -36.53 -107.87 -3.51
C TYR A 192 -38.01 -108.23 -3.49
N ASP A 193 -38.83 -107.45 -2.78
CA ASP A 193 -40.27 -107.65 -2.68
C ASP A 193 -40.96 -107.52 -4.06
N ASP A 194 -40.59 -106.52 -4.86
CA ASP A 194 -41.06 -106.37 -6.24
C ASP A 194 -40.68 -107.56 -7.12
N MET A 195 -39.45 -108.08 -6.98
CA MET A 195 -39.00 -109.24 -7.75
C MET A 195 -39.76 -110.52 -7.36
N VAL A 196 -40.02 -110.73 -6.07
CA VAL A 196 -40.81 -111.88 -5.58
C VAL A 196 -42.25 -111.78 -6.08
N ALA A 197 -42.85 -110.59 -6.06
CA ALA A 197 -44.19 -110.36 -6.61
C ALA A 197 -44.25 -110.65 -8.12
N LEU A 198 -43.23 -110.22 -8.88
CA LEU A 198 -43.13 -110.49 -10.32
C LEU A 198 -43.02 -111.99 -10.60
N LEU A 199 -42.13 -112.70 -9.90
CA LEU A 199 -41.94 -114.15 -10.05
C LEU A 199 -43.23 -114.92 -9.74
N SER A 200 -43.95 -114.51 -8.69
CA SER A 200 -45.24 -115.10 -8.34
C SER A 200 -46.28 -114.90 -9.45
N SER A 201 -46.32 -113.71 -10.06
CA SER A 201 -47.24 -113.44 -11.18
C SER A 201 -46.88 -114.27 -12.43
N VAL A 202 -45.59 -114.39 -12.76
CA VAL A 202 -45.11 -115.21 -13.88
C VAL A 202 -45.45 -116.68 -13.64
N GLN A 203 -45.25 -117.17 -12.42
CA GLN A 203 -45.57 -118.55 -12.07
C GLN A 203 -47.06 -118.84 -12.19
N ASN A 204 -47.93 -117.92 -11.74
CA ASN A 204 -49.37 -118.07 -11.90
C ASN A 204 -49.77 -118.09 -13.37
N THR A 205 -49.23 -117.17 -14.17
CA THR A 205 -49.51 -117.08 -15.61
C THR A 205 -49.04 -118.34 -16.35
N LEU A 206 -47.86 -118.87 -16.00
CA LEU A 206 -47.36 -120.13 -16.56
C LEU A 206 -48.24 -121.33 -16.15
N SER A 207 -48.70 -121.35 -14.90
CA SER A 207 -49.59 -122.42 -14.41
C SER A 207 -50.93 -122.40 -15.16
N GLU A 208 -51.51 -121.22 -15.37
CA GLU A 208 -52.71 -121.03 -16.17
C GLU A 208 -52.49 -121.48 -17.62
N ALA A 209 -51.39 -121.07 -18.25
CA ALA A 209 -51.06 -121.45 -19.62
C ALA A 209 -50.84 -122.97 -19.80
N LEU A 210 -50.27 -123.63 -18.80
CA LEU A 210 -50.11 -125.09 -18.80
C LEU A 210 -51.45 -125.81 -18.65
N VAL A 211 -52.36 -125.31 -17.80
CA VAL A 211 -53.72 -125.85 -17.67
C VAL A 211 -54.53 -125.63 -18.95
N GLU A 212 -54.39 -124.47 -19.60
CA GLU A 212 -54.98 -124.18 -20.89
C GLU A 212 -54.47 -125.14 -21.97
N ALA A 213 -53.15 -125.38 -22.02
CA ALA A 213 -52.55 -126.32 -22.97
C ALA A 213 -53.00 -127.78 -22.74
N ASP A 214 -53.15 -128.21 -21.49
CA ASP A 214 -53.64 -129.55 -21.13
C ASP A 214 -55.12 -129.72 -21.53
N ASN A 215 -55.95 -128.68 -21.36
CA ASN A 215 -57.35 -128.66 -21.83
C ASN A 215 -57.49 -128.67 -23.36
N ILE A 216 -56.49 -128.18 -24.11
CA ILE A 216 -56.49 -128.19 -25.59
C ILE A 216 -55.98 -129.54 -26.14
N LEU A 217 -55.13 -130.26 -25.41
CA LEU A 217 -54.52 -131.52 -25.84
C LEU A 217 -55.25 -132.78 -25.33
N GLY A 218 -56.34 -132.60 -24.57
CA GLY A 218 -57.29 -133.67 -24.19
C GLY A 218 -58.10 -134.20 -25.37
#